data_AF-A0A3B1A921-F1
#
_entry.id   AF-A0A3B1A921-F1
#
_cell.length_a   1.000
_cell.length_b   1.000
_cell.length_c   1.000
_cell.angle_alpha   90.00
_cell.angle_beta   90.00
_cell.angle_gamma   90.00
#
_symmetry.space_group_name_H-M   'P 1'
#
loop_
_entity.id
_entity.type
_entity.pdbx_description
1 polymer ?
#
loop_
_entity_poly.entity_id
_entity_poly.type
_entity_poly.pdbx_seq_one_letter_code
_entity_poly.pdbx_strand_id
1 'polypeptide(L)'
;MSNVLFNGLTAVHAGSNGTLVTSDVCKTPRRCRPVTYANIAKSSDAAMTATSVTINGNPACILTSNFAVSSGDEAGSCGGAASGTVKGMAEFITGSANVFIEGIPVVRQTDLMISNFKNTPPVPLQQPGAGKPSSVSAKGPKQLEAAELPFEVDIQVAGDNLKLLKSVIGVVDLGKAPQDEQGDAATQETTVATVSPSTNNSNSIAPAASSKPAVARKLLVKGVTGASEANVGDSLQYKVSKTNLPDPTPAELQKVSWQIKSTQGKVLYQYKNLGPKLDFEIDDTLAGKTFIVMPFINVPTKTISVSTSIELKTG
;
A
#
# COMPACT_ATOMS: atom_id res chain seq x y z
N MET A 1 -22.19 -14.14 3.70
CA MET A 1 -20.88 -13.45 3.61
C MET A 1 -20.47 -13.48 2.15
N SER A 2 -20.20 -12.34 1.54
CA SER A 2 -19.86 -12.28 0.11
C SER A 2 -18.40 -12.71 -0.10
N ASN A 3 -18.14 -13.61 -1.03
CA ASN A 3 -16.79 -14.04 -1.35
C ASN A 3 -16.22 -13.20 -2.49
N VAL A 4 -14.99 -12.69 -2.33
CA VAL A 4 -14.23 -12.08 -3.43
C VAL A 4 -13.55 -13.20 -4.22
N LEU A 5 -13.66 -13.12 -5.53
CA LEU A 5 -13.12 -14.11 -6.46
C LEU A 5 -11.97 -13.52 -7.26
N PHE A 6 -10.84 -14.22 -7.26
CA PHE A 6 -9.74 -13.97 -8.18
C PHE A 6 -9.68 -15.13 -9.17
N ASN A 7 -9.82 -14.83 -10.47
CA ASN A 7 -9.88 -15.85 -11.51
C ASN A 7 -10.94 -16.94 -11.28
N GLY A 8 -12.07 -16.59 -10.66
CA GLY A 8 -13.15 -17.52 -10.34
C GLY A 8 -12.89 -18.41 -9.11
N LEU A 9 -11.80 -18.21 -8.38
CA LEU A 9 -11.46 -18.92 -7.15
C LEU A 9 -11.52 -17.98 -5.96
N THR A 10 -11.91 -18.48 -4.78
CA THR A 10 -12.06 -17.65 -3.58
C THR A 10 -10.73 -17.12 -3.09
N ALA A 11 -10.72 -15.86 -2.69
CA ALA A 11 -9.57 -15.20 -2.09
C ALA A 11 -9.25 -15.82 -0.72
N VAL A 12 -7.96 -15.96 -0.40
CA VAL A 12 -7.53 -16.47 0.91
C VAL A 12 -7.32 -15.32 1.90
N HIS A 13 -7.85 -15.45 3.10
CA HIS A 13 -7.65 -14.54 4.23
C HIS A 13 -8.02 -15.26 5.54
N ALA A 14 -7.79 -14.63 6.70
CA ALA A 14 -8.00 -15.30 8.00
C ALA A 14 -9.41 -15.89 8.18
N GLY A 15 -10.45 -15.12 7.81
CA GLY A 15 -11.84 -15.59 7.79
C GLY A 15 -12.29 -16.44 6.59
N SER A 16 -11.41 -16.88 5.67
CA SER A 16 -11.84 -17.59 4.45
C SER A 16 -12.10 -19.10 4.66
N ASN A 17 -11.86 -19.60 5.88
CA ASN A 17 -12.02 -21.01 6.26
C ASN A 17 -11.17 -21.98 5.43
N GLY A 18 -9.98 -21.55 5.03
CA GLY A 18 -9.01 -22.39 4.36
C GLY A 18 -8.37 -23.41 5.30
N THR A 19 -8.28 -24.65 4.85
CA THR A 19 -7.60 -25.74 5.55
C THR A 19 -6.67 -26.45 4.57
N LEU A 20 -5.40 -26.53 4.96
CA LEU A 20 -4.39 -27.35 4.31
C LEU A 20 -4.24 -28.63 5.11
N VAL A 21 -4.32 -29.79 4.46
CA VAL A 21 -4.05 -31.09 5.07
C VAL A 21 -2.99 -31.79 4.23
N THR A 22 -1.84 -32.06 4.82
CA THR A 22 -0.67 -32.64 4.16
C THR A 22 -0.26 -33.95 4.82
N SER A 23 0.41 -34.81 4.06
CA SER A 23 1.12 -35.98 4.59
C SER A 23 2.54 -35.58 4.98
N ASP A 24 2.85 -35.70 6.27
CA ASP A 24 4.05 -35.16 6.89
C ASP A 24 4.94 -36.27 7.44
N VAL A 25 6.09 -36.50 6.80
CA VAL A 25 7.00 -37.56 7.21
C VAL A 25 7.91 -37.04 8.32
N CYS A 26 7.65 -37.44 9.56
CA CYS A 26 8.41 -37.01 10.73
C CYS A 26 9.11 -38.20 11.41
N LYS A 27 10.16 -37.92 12.16
CA LYS A 27 10.92 -38.92 12.91
C LYS A 27 10.28 -39.15 14.28
N THR A 28 9.81 -40.37 14.53
CA THR A 28 9.11 -40.73 15.77
C THR A 28 10.08 -41.18 16.88
N PRO A 29 9.86 -40.80 18.15
CA PRO A 29 10.66 -41.25 19.30
C PRO A 29 10.84 -42.78 19.39
N ARG A 30 11.79 -43.21 20.24
CA ARG A 30 12.32 -44.59 20.41
C ARG A 30 13.47 -44.94 19.46
N ARG A 31 13.34 -44.67 18.16
CA ARG A 31 14.41 -44.94 17.17
C ARG A 31 14.56 -43.84 16.10
N CYS A 32 13.86 -42.70 16.26
CA CYS A 32 13.77 -41.61 15.29
C CYS A 32 13.55 -42.13 13.85
N ARG A 33 12.64 -43.10 13.69
CA ARG A 33 12.30 -43.68 12.39
C ARG A 33 11.26 -42.79 11.69
N PRO A 34 11.35 -42.61 10.36
CA PRO A 34 10.35 -41.88 9.62
C PRO A 34 8.97 -42.55 9.69
N VAL A 35 7.94 -41.78 10.04
CA VAL A 35 6.53 -42.17 10.06
C VAL A 35 5.72 -41.01 9.48
N THR A 36 4.69 -41.33 8.70
CA THR A 36 3.80 -40.32 8.11
C THR A 36 2.71 -39.92 9.11
N TYR A 37 2.57 -38.61 9.33
CA TYR A 37 1.53 -37.97 10.13
C TYR A 37 0.66 -37.07 9.25
N ALA A 38 -0.55 -36.76 9.72
CA ALA A 38 -1.32 -35.67 9.12
C ALA A 38 -0.79 -34.35 9.66
N ASN A 39 -0.55 -33.38 8.79
CA ASN A 39 -0.21 -32.02 9.19
C ASN A 39 -1.24 -31.05 8.65
N ILE A 40 -1.82 -30.27 9.55
CA ILE A 40 -2.97 -29.40 9.31
C ILE A 40 -2.55 -27.95 9.59
N ALA A 41 -2.71 -27.09 8.60
CA ALA A 41 -2.55 -25.64 8.73
C ALA A 41 -3.84 -24.93 8.31
N LYS A 42 -4.19 -23.84 8.98
CA LYS A 42 -5.47 -23.14 8.77
C LYS A 42 -5.26 -21.70 8.37
N SER A 43 -6.15 -21.20 7.52
CA SER A 43 -6.13 -19.79 7.10
C SER A 43 -6.33 -18.84 8.26
N SER A 44 -6.99 -19.26 9.34
CA SER A 44 -7.13 -18.47 10.58
C SER A 44 -5.79 -18.01 11.17
N ASP A 45 -4.71 -18.75 10.91
CA ASP A 45 -3.35 -18.44 11.34
C ASP A 45 -2.55 -17.71 10.25
N ALA A 46 -3.23 -17.10 9.28
CA ALA A 46 -2.59 -16.36 8.20
C ALA A 46 -1.71 -15.22 8.75
N ALA A 47 -0.47 -15.18 8.26
CA ALA A 47 0.53 -14.18 8.60
C ALA A 47 1.25 -13.69 7.34
N MET A 48 1.99 -12.59 7.46
CA MET A 48 2.66 -11.92 6.33
C MET A 48 1.69 -11.61 5.18
N THR A 49 0.47 -11.19 5.53
CA THR A 49 -0.60 -10.78 4.62
C THR A 49 -0.37 -9.38 4.08
N ALA A 50 -1.13 -8.99 3.05
CA ALA A 50 -1.15 -7.63 2.52
C ALA A 50 -1.45 -6.59 3.60
N THR A 51 -0.93 -5.38 3.41
CA THR A 51 -1.08 -4.28 4.39
C THR A 51 -2.15 -3.28 4.00
N SER A 52 -2.40 -3.12 2.70
CA SER A 52 -3.28 -2.11 2.12
C SER A 52 -4.64 -2.66 1.70
N VAL A 53 -4.76 -3.98 1.50
CA VAL A 53 -5.99 -4.61 0.99
C VAL A 53 -6.57 -5.58 2.00
N THR A 54 -7.85 -5.37 2.32
CA THR A 54 -8.64 -6.26 3.18
C THR A 54 -9.82 -6.85 2.40
N ILE A 55 -10.16 -8.09 2.70
CA ILE A 55 -11.28 -8.83 2.15
C ILE A 55 -12.08 -9.35 3.34
N ASN A 56 -13.37 -9.02 3.40
CA ASN A 56 -14.24 -9.40 4.52
C ASN A 56 -13.66 -9.02 5.89
N GLY A 57 -13.06 -7.83 6.00
CA GLY A 57 -12.44 -7.34 7.23
C GLY A 57 -11.11 -8.00 7.62
N ASN A 58 -10.57 -8.89 6.78
CA ASN A 58 -9.30 -9.56 7.03
C ASN A 58 -8.27 -9.13 5.97
N PRO A 59 -7.00 -8.90 6.33
CA PRO A 59 -5.93 -8.72 5.36
C PRO A 59 -5.87 -9.84 4.31
N ALA A 60 -5.76 -9.48 3.03
CA ALA A 60 -5.69 -10.45 1.94
C ALA A 60 -4.36 -11.22 1.97
N CYS A 61 -4.40 -12.53 1.77
CA CYS A 61 -3.18 -13.30 1.56
C CYS A 61 -2.64 -13.07 0.15
N ILE A 62 -1.33 -12.94 0.07
CA ILE A 62 -0.54 -12.82 -1.17
C ILE A 62 0.51 -13.94 -1.18
N LEU A 63 1.24 -14.13 -2.27
CA LEU A 63 2.17 -15.26 -2.43
C LEU A 63 3.23 -15.38 -1.32
N THR A 64 3.63 -14.26 -0.71
CA THR A 64 4.59 -14.23 0.40
C THR A 64 3.96 -14.51 1.78
N SER A 65 2.64 -14.66 1.84
CA SER A 65 1.92 -15.00 3.06
C SER A 65 2.14 -16.47 3.46
N ASN A 66 1.82 -16.80 4.70
CA ASN A 66 1.90 -18.17 5.23
C ASN A 66 0.78 -18.41 6.25
N PHE A 67 0.57 -19.66 6.62
CA PHE A 67 -0.14 -20.02 7.85
C PHE A 67 0.91 -20.31 8.92
N ALA A 68 0.94 -19.48 9.97
CA ALA A 68 2.08 -19.36 10.87
C ALA A 68 2.44 -20.63 11.64
N VAL A 69 1.47 -21.54 11.81
CA VAL A 69 1.63 -22.77 12.58
C VAL A 69 0.82 -23.89 11.95
N SER A 70 1.30 -25.12 12.13
CA SER A 70 0.57 -26.34 11.80
C SER A 70 0.40 -27.25 13.02
N SER A 71 -0.39 -28.31 12.89
CA SER A 71 -0.60 -29.32 13.95
C SER A 71 -0.90 -30.70 13.38
N GLY A 72 -0.78 -31.74 14.22
CA GLY A 72 -1.02 -33.15 13.89
C GLY A 72 0.26 -33.99 13.77
N ASP A 73 1.43 -33.34 13.69
CA ASP A 73 2.75 -33.96 13.58
C ASP A 73 3.50 -34.08 14.92
N GLU A 74 2.86 -33.74 16.05
CA GLU A 74 3.51 -33.67 17.37
C GLU A 74 4.08 -35.00 17.88
N ALA A 75 3.52 -36.13 17.42
CA ALA A 75 4.05 -37.45 17.73
C ALA A 75 5.41 -37.73 17.05
N GLY A 76 5.75 -36.98 16.01
CA GLY A 76 7.04 -36.99 15.32
C GLY A 76 8.08 -36.08 15.97
N SER A 77 8.23 -36.13 17.30
CA SER A 77 9.00 -35.14 18.06
C SER A 77 10.53 -35.18 17.87
N CYS A 78 11.10 -36.13 17.11
CA CYS A 78 12.47 -36.01 16.60
C CYS A 78 12.56 -35.08 15.35
N GLY A 79 11.45 -34.44 14.95
CA GLY A 79 11.35 -33.48 13.86
C GLY A 79 11.07 -34.09 12.49
N GLY A 80 10.67 -33.23 11.55
CA GLY A 80 10.45 -33.56 10.15
C GLY A 80 11.67 -34.23 9.49
N ALA A 81 11.42 -35.16 8.56
CA ALA A 81 12.47 -35.88 7.85
C ALA A 81 13.35 -34.93 7.01
N ALA A 82 12.75 -33.94 6.38
CA ALA A 82 13.43 -32.88 5.63
C ALA A 82 13.64 -31.61 6.45
N SER A 83 12.63 -31.13 7.20
CA SER A 83 12.71 -29.83 7.88
C SER A 83 13.38 -29.87 9.26
N GLY A 84 13.35 -31.02 9.95
CA GLY A 84 13.78 -31.11 11.35
C GLY A 84 12.87 -30.39 12.35
N THR A 85 11.73 -29.83 11.90
CA THR A 85 10.79 -29.07 12.74
C THR A 85 9.56 -29.88 13.10
N VAL A 86 8.79 -29.37 14.06
CA VAL A 86 7.48 -29.87 14.45
C VAL A 86 6.54 -28.66 14.47
N LYS A 87 5.31 -28.79 13.93
CA LYS A 87 4.32 -27.71 13.87
C LYS A 87 4.78 -26.46 13.11
N GLY A 88 5.67 -26.59 12.13
CA GLY A 88 6.17 -25.46 11.35
C GLY A 88 5.11 -24.78 10.50
N MET A 89 5.43 -23.59 9.96
CA MET A 89 4.50 -22.84 9.12
C MET A 89 4.25 -23.52 7.77
N ALA A 90 3.11 -23.17 7.16
CA ALA A 90 2.77 -23.55 5.78
C ALA A 90 2.86 -22.37 4.82
N GLU A 91 3.56 -22.54 3.70
CA GLU A 91 3.89 -21.49 2.74
C GLU A 91 3.20 -21.76 1.39
N PHE A 92 2.78 -20.70 0.69
CA PHE A 92 2.26 -20.82 -0.68
C PHE A 92 3.40 -21.03 -1.69
N ILE A 93 3.15 -21.88 -2.67
CA ILE A 93 4.03 -22.17 -3.80
C ILE A 93 3.52 -21.50 -5.08
N THR A 94 2.21 -21.48 -5.27
CA THR A 94 1.57 -20.89 -6.45
C THR A 94 0.65 -19.74 -6.06
N GLY A 95 0.37 -18.87 -7.03
CA GLY A 95 -0.58 -17.77 -6.90
C GLY A 95 -1.20 -17.45 -8.26
N SER A 96 -1.97 -16.37 -8.32
CA SER A 96 -2.56 -15.88 -9.57
C SER A 96 -1.50 -15.46 -10.59
N ALA A 97 -1.75 -15.74 -11.87
CA ALA A 97 -0.86 -15.32 -12.96
C ALA A 97 -1.06 -13.85 -13.37
N ASN A 98 -2.19 -13.23 -13.00
CA ASN A 98 -2.55 -11.90 -13.52
C ASN A 98 -3.28 -10.99 -12.51
N VAL A 99 -3.57 -11.46 -11.29
CA VAL A 99 -4.13 -10.63 -10.22
C VAL A 99 -3.07 -10.44 -9.15
N PHE A 100 -2.78 -9.18 -8.85
CA PHE A 100 -1.74 -8.79 -7.91
C PHE A 100 -2.30 -7.84 -6.86
N ILE A 101 -1.85 -8.00 -5.62
CA ILE A 101 -2.04 -7.04 -4.53
C ILE A 101 -0.65 -6.63 -4.09
N GLU A 102 -0.40 -5.32 -3.99
CA GLU A 102 0.92 -4.78 -3.63
C GLU A 102 2.05 -5.24 -4.58
N GLY A 103 1.72 -5.51 -5.84
CA GLY A 103 2.65 -6.02 -6.85
C GLY A 103 3.02 -7.50 -6.69
N ILE A 104 2.42 -8.20 -5.72
CA ILE A 104 2.66 -9.61 -5.43
C ILE A 104 1.42 -10.42 -5.85
N PRO A 105 1.59 -11.59 -6.49
CA PRO A 105 0.46 -12.45 -6.86
C PRO A 105 -0.46 -12.74 -5.68
N VAL A 106 -1.77 -12.61 -5.88
CA VAL A 106 -2.76 -13.03 -4.87
C VAL A 106 -2.84 -14.55 -4.81
N VAL A 107 -3.13 -15.10 -3.63
CA VAL A 107 -3.35 -16.54 -3.45
C VAL A 107 -4.83 -16.85 -3.29
N ARG A 108 -5.22 -18.03 -3.78
CA ARG A 108 -6.61 -18.43 -4.01
C ARG A 108 -6.85 -19.85 -3.50
N GLN A 109 -8.11 -20.24 -3.50
CA GLN A 109 -8.48 -21.65 -3.36
C GLN A 109 -7.69 -22.47 -4.39
N THR A 110 -7.26 -23.67 -4.01
CA THR A 110 -6.48 -24.60 -4.84
C THR A 110 -5.05 -24.19 -5.16
N ASP A 111 -4.59 -22.99 -4.80
CA ASP A 111 -3.16 -22.68 -4.90
C ASP A 111 -2.38 -23.64 -3.97
N LEU A 112 -1.24 -24.13 -4.48
CA LEU A 112 -0.44 -25.14 -3.81
C LEU A 112 0.26 -24.55 -2.62
N MET A 113 0.29 -25.29 -1.52
CA MET A 113 1.05 -24.96 -0.33
C MET A 113 1.89 -26.16 0.11
N ILE A 114 2.91 -25.86 0.90
CA ILE A 114 3.77 -26.83 1.56
C ILE A 114 3.83 -26.52 3.04
N SER A 115 3.82 -27.54 3.90
CA SER A 115 3.69 -27.37 5.35
C SER A 115 4.96 -27.73 6.11
N ASN A 116 4.99 -27.34 7.39
CA ASN A 116 6.04 -27.65 8.35
C ASN A 116 7.44 -27.28 7.86
N PHE A 117 7.62 -26.03 7.39
CA PHE A 117 8.88 -25.56 6.79
C PHE A 117 9.38 -26.46 5.65
N LYS A 118 8.48 -26.74 4.69
CA LYS A 118 8.79 -27.53 3.49
C LYS A 118 9.07 -29.01 3.76
N ASN A 119 8.50 -29.59 4.82
CA ASN A 119 8.65 -31.01 5.12
C ASN A 119 7.71 -31.91 4.30
N THR A 120 6.61 -31.36 3.81
CA THR A 120 5.54 -32.12 3.14
C THR A 120 5.59 -31.97 1.62
N PRO A 121 4.93 -32.85 0.85
CA PRO A 121 4.70 -32.59 -0.57
C PRO A 121 3.74 -31.40 -0.78
N PRO A 122 3.83 -30.68 -1.90
CA PRO A 122 2.85 -29.64 -2.25
C PRO A 122 1.44 -30.21 -2.37
N VAL A 123 0.46 -29.56 -1.73
CA VAL A 123 -0.96 -29.91 -1.87
C VAL A 123 -1.82 -28.64 -2.02
N PRO A 124 -2.97 -28.70 -2.71
CA PRO A 124 -3.83 -27.53 -2.90
C PRO A 124 -4.57 -27.14 -1.63
N LEU A 125 -4.60 -25.84 -1.32
CA LEU A 125 -5.41 -25.30 -0.24
C LEU A 125 -6.90 -25.55 -0.49
N GLN A 126 -7.59 -26.14 0.50
CA GLN A 126 -9.04 -26.34 0.46
C GLN A 126 -9.75 -25.22 1.20
N GLN A 127 -10.75 -24.60 0.58
CA GLN A 127 -11.65 -23.64 1.23
C GLN A 127 -13.03 -23.68 0.56
N PRO A 128 -14.09 -23.15 1.18
CA PRO A 128 -15.38 -23.00 0.52
C PRO A 128 -15.22 -22.24 -0.81
N GLY A 129 -15.75 -22.83 -1.88
CA GLY A 129 -15.83 -22.15 -3.17
C GLY A 129 -16.91 -21.07 -3.17
N ALA A 130 -16.99 -20.33 -4.27
CA ALA A 130 -18.17 -19.51 -4.56
C ALA A 130 -18.67 -19.79 -5.97
N GLY A 131 -19.97 -19.57 -6.19
CA GLY A 131 -20.54 -19.62 -7.54
C GLY A 131 -19.86 -18.58 -8.43
N LYS A 132 -19.74 -18.89 -9.73
CA LYS A 132 -19.30 -17.90 -10.71
C LYS A 132 -20.23 -16.67 -10.60
N PRO A 133 -19.69 -15.45 -10.54
CA PRO A 133 -20.54 -14.27 -10.50
C PRO A 133 -21.34 -14.23 -11.79
N SER A 134 -22.62 -13.88 -11.69
CA SER A 134 -23.45 -13.64 -12.87
C SER A 134 -22.74 -12.64 -13.77
N SER A 135 -22.72 -12.90 -15.08
CA SER A 135 -22.14 -11.97 -16.04
C SER A 135 -22.85 -10.62 -15.91
N VAL A 136 -22.11 -9.61 -15.46
CA VAL A 136 -22.59 -8.23 -15.52
C VAL A 136 -22.36 -7.78 -16.94
N SER A 137 -23.42 -7.80 -17.76
CA SER A 137 -23.42 -6.99 -18.98
C SER A 137 -23.53 -5.55 -18.52
N ALA A 138 -22.41 -4.83 -18.45
CA ALA A 138 -22.47 -3.39 -18.39
C ALA A 138 -23.26 -2.95 -19.64
N LYS A 139 -24.50 -2.47 -19.45
CA LYS A 139 -25.03 -1.55 -20.44
C LYS A 139 -23.98 -0.44 -20.49
N GLY A 140 -23.38 -0.22 -21.65
CA GLY A 140 -22.47 0.91 -21.84
C GLY A 140 -23.10 2.17 -21.25
N PRO A 141 -22.30 3.19 -20.89
CA PRO A 141 -22.80 4.38 -20.23
C PRO A 141 -24.10 4.80 -20.92
N LYS A 142 -25.21 4.85 -20.17
CA LYS A 142 -26.42 5.50 -20.69
C LYS A 142 -25.92 6.85 -21.17
N GLN A 143 -26.17 7.16 -22.42
CA GLN A 143 -25.88 8.47 -22.98
C GLN A 143 -26.59 9.48 -22.08
N LEU A 144 -25.84 10.05 -21.13
CA LEU A 144 -26.27 11.19 -20.36
C LEU A 144 -26.29 12.29 -21.41
N GLU A 145 -27.48 12.80 -21.71
CA GLU A 145 -27.58 14.05 -22.46
C GLU A 145 -26.68 15.05 -21.74
N ALA A 146 -25.75 15.63 -22.50
CA ALA A 146 -24.80 16.59 -21.97
C ALA A 146 -25.61 17.73 -21.35
N ALA A 147 -25.65 17.78 -20.02
CA ALA A 147 -26.13 18.97 -19.34
C ALA A 147 -25.10 20.05 -19.62
N GLU A 148 -25.51 21.13 -20.31
CA GLU A 148 -24.66 22.29 -20.52
C GLU A 148 -24.23 22.82 -19.15
N LEU A 149 -22.94 22.67 -18.85
CA LEU A 149 -22.34 23.23 -17.64
C LEU A 149 -22.16 24.74 -17.87
N PRO A 150 -22.43 25.60 -16.87
CA PRO A 150 -22.41 27.05 -17.04
C PRO A 150 -21.00 27.66 -17.15
N PHE A 151 -19.95 26.83 -17.25
CA PHE A 151 -18.57 27.27 -17.35
C PHE A 151 -17.74 26.34 -18.24
N GLU A 152 -16.81 26.94 -18.97
CA GLU A 152 -15.83 26.29 -19.83
C GLU A 152 -14.47 26.28 -19.12
N VAL A 153 -13.70 25.19 -19.25
CA VAL A 153 -12.37 25.05 -18.63
C VAL A 153 -11.36 24.67 -19.71
N ASP A 154 -10.33 25.48 -19.87
CA ASP A 154 -9.23 25.22 -20.81
C ASP A 154 -8.18 24.29 -20.18
N ILE A 155 -7.79 23.23 -20.89
CA ILE A 155 -6.68 22.36 -20.47
C ILE A 155 -5.69 22.21 -21.63
N GLN A 156 -4.56 22.90 -21.50
CA GLN A 156 -3.42 22.70 -22.39
C GLN A 156 -2.67 21.42 -22.01
N VAL A 157 -2.48 20.52 -22.97
CA VAL A 157 -1.65 19.33 -22.81
C VAL A 157 -0.43 19.45 -23.73
N ALA A 158 0.77 19.46 -23.16
CA ALA A 158 2.01 19.46 -23.93
C ALA A 158 2.57 18.03 -24.07
N GLY A 159 2.72 17.55 -25.31
CA GLY A 159 3.47 16.34 -25.65
C GLY A 159 2.72 15.34 -26.54
N ASP A 160 3.46 14.66 -27.42
CA ASP A 160 2.91 13.90 -28.55
C ASP A 160 2.44 12.46 -28.19
N ASN A 161 2.52 12.08 -26.91
CA ASN A 161 2.34 10.69 -26.44
C ASN A 161 1.02 10.48 -25.66
N LEU A 162 -0.10 10.91 -26.25
CA LEU A 162 -1.46 10.88 -25.66
C LEU A 162 -2.23 9.56 -25.80
N LYS A 163 -1.57 8.44 -26.18
CA LYS A 163 -2.26 7.17 -26.49
C LYS A 163 -3.05 6.57 -25.31
N LEU A 164 -2.66 6.86 -24.08
CA LEU A 164 -3.32 6.36 -22.86
C LEU A 164 -4.60 7.13 -22.47
N LEU A 165 -4.86 8.30 -23.07
CA LEU A 165 -5.92 9.22 -22.65
C LEU A 165 -7.12 9.28 -23.61
N LYS A 166 -6.99 8.73 -24.82
CA LYS A 166 -8.04 8.75 -25.86
C LYS A 166 -9.34 8.02 -25.48
N SER A 167 -9.30 7.13 -24.48
CA SER A 167 -10.50 6.44 -24.00
C SER A 167 -11.19 7.14 -22.83
N VAL A 168 -10.59 8.19 -22.26
CA VAL A 168 -11.07 8.88 -21.05
C VAL A 168 -11.53 10.31 -21.37
N ILE A 169 -10.98 10.92 -22.41
CA ILE A 169 -11.28 12.29 -22.83
C ILE A 169 -11.72 12.26 -24.31
N GLY A 170 -12.87 12.83 -24.61
CA GLY A 170 -13.30 13.04 -26.00
C GLY A 170 -12.43 14.12 -26.64
N VAL A 171 -11.53 13.73 -27.54
CA VAL A 171 -10.76 14.68 -28.34
C VAL A 171 -11.63 15.10 -29.52
N VAL A 172 -12.11 16.34 -29.51
CA VAL A 172 -12.79 16.95 -30.66
C VAL A 172 -11.76 17.71 -31.47
N ASP A 173 -11.50 17.23 -32.69
CA ASP A 173 -10.62 17.89 -33.65
C ASP A 173 -11.39 19.08 -34.25
N LEU A 174 -11.18 20.28 -33.68
CA LEU A 174 -11.72 21.51 -34.25
C LEU A 174 -10.86 21.86 -35.46
N GLY A 175 -11.27 21.35 -36.62
CA GLY A 175 -10.55 21.49 -37.88
C GLY A 175 -10.05 22.91 -38.14
N LYS A 176 -8.89 23.00 -38.81
CA LYS A 176 -8.26 24.25 -39.24
C LYS A 176 -9.29 25.25 -39.77
N ALA A 177 -9.32 26.43 -39.16
CA ALA A 177 -9.97 27.61 -39.74
C ALA A 177 -9.36 27.93 -41.13
N PRO A 178 -10.11 28.54 -42.06
CA PRO A 178 -9.62 28.84 -43.41
C PRO A 178 -8.38 29.74 -43.33
N GLN A 179 -7.30 29.34 -44.00
CA GLN A 179 -6.11 30.16 -44.21
C GLN A 179 -6.26 30.91 -45.52
N ASP A 180 -6.44 32.24 -45.45
CA ASP A 180 -6.12 33.12 -46.56
C ASP A 180 -4.77 33.81 -46.29
N GLU A 181 -3.87 33.50 -47.22
CA GLU A 181 -2.64 34.21 -47.65
C GLU A 181 -1.31 34.06 -46.87
N GLN A 182 -0.42 33.34 -47.57
CA GLN A 182 1.05 33.29 -47.55
C GLN A 182 1.76 33.12 -46.20
N GLY A 183 2.12 31.85 -45.95
CA GLY A 183 2.67 31.36 -44.70
C GLY A 183 4.14 31.67 -44.43
N ASP A 184 4.43 31.79 -43.15
CA ASP A 184 5.36 30.89 -42.48
C ASP A 184 5.06 30.85 -40.97
N ALA A 185 5.41 29.74 -40.32
CA ALA A 185 5.53 29.50 -38.86
C ALA A 185 4.35 28.93 -38.02
N ALA A 186 4.64 27.73 -37.50
CA ALA A 186 4.37 27.17 -36.16
C ALA A 186 2.92 26.96 -35.67
N THR A 187 2.51 25.70 -35.70
CA THR A 187 1.31 25.12 -35.08
C THR A 187 1.30 25.31 -33.56
N GLN A 188 0.34 26.07 -33.03
CA GLN A 188 -0.06 26.02 -31.62
C GLN A 188 -1.50 25.50 -31.58
N GLU A 189 -1.70 24.31 -31.00
CA GLU A 189 -3.04 23.77 -30.71
C GLU A 189 -3.46 24.21 -29.30
N THR A 190 -4.56 24.95 -29.23
CA THR A 190 -5.26 25.29 -27.99
C THR A 190 -6.37 24.28 -27.79
N THR A 191 -6.33 23.50 -26.72
CA THR A 191 -7.39 22.55 -26.35
C THR A 191 -8.15 23.01 -25.10
N VAL A 192 -9.47 23.02 -25.22
CA VAL A 192 -10.41 23.16 -24.11
C VAL A 192 -10.80 21.76 -23.62
N ALA A 193 -10.85 21.51 -22.31
CA ALA A 193 -11.30 20.21 -21.80
C ALA A 193 -12.22 20.34 -20.58
N THR A 194 -13.41 19.78 -20.73
CA THR A 194 -14.40 19.65 -19.66
C THR A 194 -14.10 18.42 -18.79
N VAL A 195 -13.96 18.62 -17.48
CA VAL A 195 -13.76 17.56 -16.49
C VAL A 195 -15.10 17.20 -15.85
N SER A 196 -15.48 15.91 -15.89
CA SER A 196 -16.61 15.38 -15.10
C SER A 196 -16.10 14.76 -13.79
N PRO A 197 -16.75 15.01 -12.63
CA PRO A 197 -16.31 14.47 -11.34
C PRO A 197 -16.63 12.98 -11.19
N SER A 198 -15.66 12.17 -10.74
CA SER A 198 -15.94 10.82 -10.26
C SER A 198 -16.46 10.88 -8.83
N THR A 199 -17.73 10.56 -8.63
CA THR A 199 -18.33 10.44 -7.30
C THR A 199 -17.96 9.09 -6.68
N ASN A 200 -17.14 9.15 -5.63
CA ASN A 200 -16.88 8.03 -4.72
C ASN A 200 -18.17 7.68 -3.98
N ASN A 201 -18.68 6.45 -4.15
CA ASN A 201 -19.76 5.93 -3.30
C ASN A 201 -19.18 5.62 -1.91
N SER A 202 -19.45 6.52 -0.96
CA SER A 202 -19.04 6.44 0.43
C SER A 202 -20.21 5.90 1.25
N ASN A 203 -20.27 4.59 1.50
CA ASN A 203 -21.10 4.07 2.59
C ASN A 203 -20.27 4.05 3.88
N SER A 204 -20.48 5.06 4.72
CA SER A 204 -19.92 5.14 6.07
C SER A 204 -20.70 4.24 7.01
N ILE A 205 -20.01 3.31 7.67
CA ILE A 205 -20.47 2.68 8.90
C ILE A 205 -19.33 2.85 9.91
N ALA A 206 -19.62 3.56 11.00
CA ALA A 206 -18.67 3.83 12.07
C ALA A 206 -18.23 2.51 12.77
N PRO A 207 -16.95 2.33 13.11
CA PRO A 207 -16.51 1.13 13.81
C PRO A 207 -16.72 1.26 15.33
N ALA A 208 -17.37 0.25 15.91
CA ALA A 208 -17.41 0.04 17.35
C ALA A 208 -16.03 -0.42 17.85
N ALA A 209 -15.54 0.23 18.90
CA ALA A 209 -14.25 -0.07 19.53
C ALA A 209 -14.30 -1.42 20.27
N SER A 210 -13.39 -2.33 19.90
CA SER A 210 -13.10 -3.56 20.63
C SER A 210 -11.58 -3.69 20.72
N SER A 211 -11.05 -3.51 21.92
CA SER A 211 -9.62 -3.53 22.22
C SER A 211 -9.11 -4.97 22.44
N LYS A 212 -8.35 -5.49 21.47
CA LYS A 212 -7.44 -6.64 21.62
C LYS A 212 -5.98 -6.14 21.66
N PRO A 213 -5.05 -6.83 22.36
CA PRO A 213 -3.74 -6.27 22.68
C PRO A 213 -2.83 -6.19 21.44
N ALA A 214 -2.18 -5.05 21.26
CA ALA A 214 -1.38 -4.72 20.09
C ALA A 214 -0.05 -5.48 20.04
N VAL A 215 0.19 -6.22 18.96
CA VAL A 215 1.54 -6.60 18.53
C VAL A 215 2.30 -5.30 18.25
N ALA A 216 3.49 -5.12 18.84
CA ALA A 216 4.27 -3.90 18.74
C ALA A 216 4.71 -3.63 17.29
N ARG A 217 3.90 -2.86 16.56
CA ARG A 217 4.21 -2.39 15.20
C ARG A 217 5.17 -1.21 15.26
N LYS A 218 6.12 -1.15 14.32
CA LYS A 218 7.19 -0.13 14.29
C LYS A 218 6.84 1.02 13.35
N LEU A 219 6.71 2.22 13.90
CA LEU A 219 6.46 3.44 13.14
C LEU A 219 7.74 3.93 12.42
N LEU A 220 7.58 4.32 11.15
CA LEU A 220 8.59 4.97 10.31
C LEU A 220 7.97 6.17 9.59
N VAL A 221 8.68 7.29 9.55
CA VAL A 221 8.30 8.46 8.77
C VAL A 221 8.66 8.24 7.31
N LYS A 222 7.73 8.55 6.40
CA LYS A 222 7.87 8.35 4.94
C LYS A 222 7.65 9.61 4.12
N GLY A 223 7.25 10.72 4.75
CA GLY A 223 7.07 12.00 4.09
C GLY A 223 6.97 13.13 5.10
N VAL A 224 7.39 14.31 4.67
CA VAL A 224 7.30 15.57 5.40
C VAL A 224 6.80 16.66 4.46
N THR A 225 6.03 17.58 5.00
CA THR A 225 5.55 18.80 4.32
C THR A 225 5.84 20.00 5.20
N GLY A 226 6.18 21.11 4.58
CA GLY A 226 6.43 22.41 5.22
C GLY A 226 6.83 23.43 4.16
N ALA A 227 7.08 24.66 4.60
CA ALA A 227 7.47 25.74 3.69
C ALA A 227 8.86 25.47 3.09
N SER A 228 9.00 25.68 1.78
CA SER A 228 10.29 25.63 1.07
C SER A 228 11.00 26.98 1.05
N GLU A 229 10.27 28.06 1.34
CA GLU A 229 10.75 29.45 1.37
C GLU A 229 10.06 30.18 2.52
N ALA A 230 10.77 31.09 3.20
CA ALA A 230 10.23 31.87 4.31
C ALA A 230 11.04 33.15 4.55
N ASN A 231 10.46 34.09 5.30
CA ASN A 231 11.13 35.31 5.72
C ASN A 231 11.57 35.24 7.18
N VAL A 232 12.54 36.08 7.52
CA VAL A 232 12.94 36.29 8.92
C VAL A 232 11.76 36.83 9.74
N GLY A 233 11.45 36.16 10.86
CA GLY A 233 10.29 36.44 11.70
C GLY A 233 9.06 35.57 11.40
N ASP A 234 9.08 34.75 10.35
CA ASP A 234 7.97 33.83 10.06
C ASP A 234 7.93 32.67 11.06
N SER A 235 6.71 32.29 11.44
CA SER A 235 6.45 31.05 12.19
C SER A 235 6.05 29.93 11.22
N LEU A 236 6.95 28.98 11.01
CA LEU A 236 6.77 27.89 10.06
C LEU A 236 6.27 26.63 10.75
N GLN A 237 5.34 25.93 10.10
CA GLN A 237 4.83 24.66 10.59
C GLN A 237 5.21 23.53 9.63
N TYR A 238 5.97 22.56 10.15
CA TYR A 238 6.33 21.34 9.46
C TYR A 238 5.50 20.18 10.01
N LYS A 239 5.07 19.29 9.11
CA LYS A 239 4.22 18.14 9.46
C LYS A 239 4.75 16.87 8.81
N VAL A 240 4.66 15.77 9.53
CA VAL A 240 4.78 14.45 8.93
C VAL A 240 3.58 14.24 8.01
N SER A 241 3.84 14.12 6.70
CA SER A 241 2.80 13.99 5.68
C SER A 241 2.46 12.53 5.37
N LYS A 242 3.41 11.61 5.63
CA LYS A 242 3.21 10.18 5.39
C LYS A 242 4.01 9.34 6.38
N THR A 243 3.43 8.24 6.84
CA THR A 243 4.13 7.21 7.61
C THR A 243 3.97 5.84 6.95
N ASN A 244 4.72 4.84 7.41
CA ASN A 244 4.54 3.46 6.95
C ASN A 244 3.24 2.83 7.48
N LEU A 245 2.71 3.32 8.59
CA LEU A 245 1.47 2.85 9.16
C LEU A 245 0.31 3.71 8.61
N PRO A 246 -0.81 3.11 8.21
CA PRO A 246 -1.96 3.86 7.72
C PRO A 246 -2.69 4.61 8.85
N ASP A 247 -2.60 4.11 10.09
CA ASP A 247 -3.36 4.57 11.26
C ASP A 247 -2.48 4.66 12.53
N PRO A 248 -1.35 5.40 12.51
CA PRO A 248 -0.47 5.46 13.66
C PRO A 248 -1.20 6.07 14.87
N THR A 249 -1.08 5.41 16.03
CA THR A 249 -1.71 5.89 17.27
C THR A 249 -1.07 7.20 17.70
N PRO A 250 -1.78 8.07 18.45
CA PRO A 250 -1.19 9.28 19.00
C PRO A 250 0.11 9.02 19.78
N ALA A 251 0.16 7.94 20.57
CA ALA A 251 1.35 7.55 21.34
C ALA A 251 2.53 7.12 20.46
N GLU A 252 2.28 6.53 19.29
CA GLU A 252 3.33 6.22 18.31
C GLU A 252 3.83 7.50 17.62
N LEU A 253 2.92 8.40 17.24
CA LEU A 253 3.27 9.67 16.61
C LEU A 253 4.08 10.58 17.54
N GLN A 254 3.85 10.54 18.85
CA GLN A 254 4.64 11.30 19.84
C GLN A 254 6.11 10.90 19.88
N LYS A 255 6.49 9.74 19.34
CA LYS A 255 7.90 9.32 19.25
C LYS A 255 8.67 10.00 18.12
N VAL A 256 8.00 10.77 17.25
CA VAL A 256 8.65 11.51 16.18
C VAL A 256 9.55 12.59 16.76
N SER A 257 10.81 12.57 16.34
CA SER A 257 11.85 13.52 16.62
C SER A 257 12.16 14.34 15.36
N TRP A 258 12.72 15.54 15.53
CA TRP A 258 13.03 16.44 14.42
C TRP A 258 14.49 16.89 14.50
N GLN A 259 15.14 17.03 13.36
CA GLN A 259 16.48 17.59 13.27
C GLN A 259 16.53 18.61 12.14
N ILE A 260 17.13 19.77 12.43
CA ILE A 260 17.39 20.83 11.47
C ILE A 260 18.90 20.90 11.24
N LYS A 261 19.33 20.82 9.98
CA LYS A 261 20.75 20.92 9.59
C LYS A 261 20.96 22.05 8.60
N SER A 262 22.15 22.63 8.57
CA SER A 262 22.58 23.43 7.42
C SER A 262 22.78 22.55 6.18
N THR A 263 22.81 23.15 5.00
CA THR A 263 23.18 22.46 3.74
C THR A 263 24.56 21.81 3.82
N GLN A 264 25.47 22.37 4.63
CA GLN A 264 26.80 21.83 4.91
C GLN A 264 26.80 20.65 5.91
N GLY A 265 25.64 20.26 6.44
CA GLY A 265 25.48 19.08 7.31
C GLY A 265 25.64 19.32 8.81
N LYS A 266 25.94 20.56 9.24
CA LYS A 266 26.00 20.93 10.67
C LYS A 266 24.58 20.87 11.26
N VAL A 267 24.42 20.19 12.40
CA VAL A 267 23.15 20.20 13.16
C VAL A 267 22.98 21.57 13.80
N LEU A 268 21.87 22.23 13.48
CA LEU A 268 21.48 23.53 14.05
C LEU A 268 20.54 23.31 15.24
N TYR A 269 19.51 22.48 15.06
CA TYR A 269 18.52 22.17 16.10
C TYR A 269 18.18 20.68 16.11
N GLN A 270 17.83 20.16 17.29
CA GLN A 270 17.36 18.80 17.46
C GLN A 270 16.29 18.72 18.54
N TYR A 271 15.14 18.15 18.20
CA TYR A 271 14.00 17.96 19.07
C TYR A 271 13.71 16.47 19.17
N LYS A 272 13.55 15.95 20.39
CA LYS A 272 13.27 14.52 20.63
C LYS A 272 11.83 14.33 21.08
N ASN A 273 11.15 13.34 20.50
CA ASN A 273 9.77 12.98 20.87
C ASN A 273 8.81 14.19 20.90
N LEU A 274 8.96 15.10 19.95
CA LEU A 274 8.13 16.31 19.83
C LEU A 274 6.75 15.97 19.26
N GLY A 275 6.66 14.90 18.47
CA GLY A 275 5.45 14.49 17.80
C GLY A 275 5.42 14.87 16.32
N PRO A 276 4.26 14.71 15.65
CA PRO A 276 4.16 14.73 14.20
C PRO A 276 4.20 16.13 13.59
N LYS A 277 4.26 17.18 14.41
CA LYS A 277 4.30 18.58 14.00
C LYS A 277 5.47 19.28 14.69
N LEU A 278 6.10 20.18 13.96
CA LEU A 278 7.13 21.08 14.46
C LEU A 278 6.72 22.49 14.06
N ASP A 279 6.52 23.34 15.06
CA ASP A 279 6.40 24.78 14.87
C ASP A 279 7.79 25.39 15.12
N PHE A 280 8.29 26.18 14.17
CA PHE A 280 9.64 26.72 14.17
C PHE A 280 9.63 28.17 13.71
N GLU A 281 10.12 29.05 14.57
CA GLU A 281 10.21 30.49 14.29
C GLU A 281 11.58 30.82 13.70
N ILE A 282 11.59 31.64 12.65
CA ILE A 282 12.82 32.03 11.95
C ILE A 282 13.46 33.24 12.62
N ASP A 283 14.59 33.00 13.29
CA ASP A 283 15.40 34.08 13.86
C ASP A 283 16.31 34.78 12.83
N ASP A 284 16.78 35.98 13.19
CA ASP A 284 17.66 36.81 12.35
C ASP A 284 18.99 36.12 11.98
N THR A 285 19.43 35.11 12.75
CA THR A 285 20.68 34.40 12.48
C THR A 285 20.57 33.43 11.30
N LEU A 286 19.36 33.11 10.89
CA LEU A 286 19.04 32.25 9.74
C LEU A 286 18.81 33.03 8.44
N ALA A 287 18.83 34.37 8.49
CA ALA A 287 18.65 35.24 7.34
C ALA A 287 19.62 34.88 6.19
N GLY A 288 19.08 34.69 4.97
CA GLY A 288 19.87 34.36 3.78
C GLY A 288 20.44 32.94 3.76
N LYS A 289 20.04 32.05 4.68
CA LYS A 289 20.52 30.66 4.76
C LYS A 289 19.45 29.68 4.34
N THR A 290 19.90 28.54 3.82
CA THR A 290 19.06 27.37 3.57
C THR A 290 19.35 26.31 4.62
N PHE A 291 18.30 25.72 5.20
CA PHE A 291 18.40 24.60 6.12
C PHE A 291 17.51 23.43 5.69
N ILE A 292 17.80 22.25 6.23
CA ILE A 292 17.15 21.00 5.91
C ILE A 292 16.47 20.49 7.17
N VAL A 293 15.14 20.36 7.12
CA VAL A 293 14.29 19.88 8.22
C VAL A 293 13.95 18.42 8.01
N MET A 294 14.28 17.57 8.98
CA MET A 294 14.11 16.11 8.92
C MET A 294 13.33 15.58 10.13
N PRO A 295 12.11 15.05 9.94
CA PRO A 295 11.47 14.22 10.94
C PRO A 295 12.02 12.79 10.92
N PHE A 296 12.11 12.15 12.08
CA PHE A 296 12.61 10.78 12.22
C PHE A 296 12.12 10.09 13.50
N ILE A 297 12.16 8.75 13.50
CA ILE A 297 11.89 7.94 14.71
C ILE A 297 13.22 7.40 15.28
N ASN A 298 14.05 6.79 14.43
CA ASN A 298 15.33 6.21 14.85
C ASN A 298 16.51 7.05 14.38
N VAL A 299 16.57 7.32 13.06
CA VAL A 299 17.71 8.01 12.44
C VAL A 299 17.21 9.05 11.43
N PRO A 300 17.70 10.31 11.47
CA PRO A 300 17.42 11.33 10.46
C PRO A 300 17.95 10.93 9.08
N THR A 301 17.14 11.12 8.04
CA THR A 301 17.53 10.77 6.65
C THR A 301 17.22 11.93 5.71
N LYS A 302 18.19 12.32 4.86
CA LYS A 302 18.01 13.43 3.90
C LYS A 302 16.88 13.18 2.90
N THR A 303 16.61 11.92 2.53
CA THR A 303 15.52 11.53 1.63
C THR A 303 14.14 11.93 2.16
N ILE A 304 13.99 12.04 3.49
CA ILE A 304 12.75 12.46 4.15
C ILE A 304 13.02 13.83 4.81
N SER A 305 13.11 14.86 3.97
CA SER A 305 13.37 16.22 4.43
C SER A 305 12.67 17.27 3.57
N VAL A 306 12.50 18.46 4.14
CA VAL A 306 12.19 19.69 3.39
C VAL A 306 13.40 20.60 3.48
N SER A 307 13.82 21.16 2.35
CA SER A 307 14.81 22.23 2.32
C SER A 307 14.07 23.56 2.30
N THR A 308 14.43 24.45 3.23
CA THR A 308 13.79 25.75 3.38
C THR A 308 14.83 26.85 3.24
N SER A 309 14.62 27.75 2.29
CA SER A 309 15.45 28.93 2.06
C SER A 309 14.85 30.13 2.75
N ILE A 310 15.68 30.86 3.52
CA ILE A 310 15.24 32.07 4.22
C ILE A 310 15.69 33.31 3.47
N GLU A 311 14.73 34.12 3.04
CA GLU A 311 15.00 35.40 2.40
C GLU A 311 15.42 36.46 3.43
N LEU A 312 16.25 37.41 3.00
CA LEU A 312 16.62 38.55 3.84
C LEU A 312 15.40 39.44 4.05
N LYS A 313 15.27 39.99 5.25
CA LYS A 313 14.25 41.01 5.52
C LYS A 313 14.56 42.23 4.64
N THR A 314 13.79 42.43 3.58
CA THR A 314 13.84 43.65 2.78
C THR A 314 13.34 44.79 3.68
N GLY A 315 14.26 45.65 4.10
CA GLY A 315 13.97 46.83 4.92
C GLY A 315 13.21 47.90 4.16
#